data_AF-A0A510WDI6-F1
#
_entry.id   AF-A0A510WDI6-F1
#
_cell.length_a   1.000
_cell.length_b   1.000
_cell.length_c   1.000
_cell.angle_alpha   90.00
_cell.angle_beta   90.00
_cell.angle_gamma   90.00
#
_symmetry.space_group_name_H-M   'P 1'
#
loop_
_entity.id
_entity.type
_entity.pdbx_description
1 polymer ?
#
loop_
_entity_poly.entity_id
_entity_poly.type
_entity_poly.pdbx_seq_one_letter_code
_entity_poly.pdbx_strand_id
1 'polypeptide(L)'
;MNLLEEKRTLMKLLIELMHERKAVASLYEAVEKRLNRIEEIENTISEGHALSQTTIIPKKEIDYTKFKDQKIKLSSIPYDIISKDICYILKSSGIPMNASQIYSVVTKNLHFNLGYKNLVSNILPRMVEDNNLPVEKVYRGFWQYRHTEKVT
;
A
#
# COMPACT_ATOMS: atom_id res chain seq x y z
N MET A 1 -13.10 -49.86 25.73
CA MET A 1 -13.42 -48.46 26.07
C MET A 1 -14.56 -48.48 27.06
N ASN A 2 -14.43 -47.81 28.22
CA ASN A 2 -15.48 -47.79 29.22
C ASN A 2 -16.56 -46.75 28.81
N LEU A 3 -17.85 -47.08 28.91
CA LEU A 3 -18.96 -46.17 28.58
C LEU A 3 -18.83 -44.80 29.29
N LEU A 4 -18.24 -44.79 30.48
CA LEU A 4 -18.02 -43.57 31.26
C LEU A 4 -16.88 -42.70 30.69
N GLU A 5 -15.87 -43.32 30.08
CA GLU A 5 -14.80 -42.62 29.35
C GLU A 5 -15.34 -42.05 28.05
N GLU A 6 -16.11 -42.84 27.29
CA GLU A 6 -16.73 -42.40 26.03
C GLU A 6 -17.63 -41.18 26.25
N LYS A 7 -18.48 -41.21 27.28
CA LYS A 7 -19.31 -40.07 27.69
C LYS A 7 -18.47 -38.81 27.98
N ARG A 8 -17.31 -38.95 28.65
CA ARG A 8 -16.43 -37.81 28.95
C ARG A 8 -15.78 -37.26 27.68
N THR A 9 -15.33 -38.12 26.77
CA THR A 9 -14.75 -37.68 25.49
C THR A 9 -15.77 -36.97 24.62
N LEU A 10 -17.00 -37.49 24.52
CA LEU A 10 -18.07 -36.84 23.77
C LEU A 10 -18.44 -35.48 24.37
N MET A 11 -18.47 -35.38 25.70
CA MET A 11 -18.78 -34.10 26.35
C MET A 11 -17.69 -33.05 26.13
N LYS A 12 -16.41 -33.44 26.10
CA LYS A 12 -15.30 -32.55 25.73
C LYS A 12 -15.43 -32.07 24.28
N LEU A 13 -15.69 -32.99 23.36
CA LEU A 13 -15.87 -32.65 21.94
C LEU A 13 -17.02 -31.67 21.75
N LEU A 14 -18.14 -31.85 22.47
CA LEU A 14 -19.28 -30.95 22.40
C LEU A 14 -18.92 -29.53 22.85
N ILE A 15 -18.11 -29.42 23.91
CA ILE A 15 -17.60 -28.14 24.41
C ILE A 15 -16.69 -27.48 23.38
N GLU A 16 -15.76 -28.23 22.79
CA GLU A 16 -14.87 -27.70 21.74
C GLU A 16 -15.66 -27.19 20.53
N LEU A 17 -16.63 -27.96 20.05
CA LEU A 17 -17.53 -27.54 18.97
C LEU A 17 -18.30 -26.26 19.30
N MET A 18 -18.75 -26.10 20.55
CA MET A 18 -19.39 -24.85 20.99
C MET A 18 -18.43 -23.66 20.98
N HIS A 19 -17.17 -23.86 21.37
CA HIS A 19 -16.15 -22.80 21.32
C HIS A 19 -15.83 -22.41 19.87
N GLU A 20 -15.65 -23.39 18.98
CA GLU A 20 -15.43 -23.14 17.56
C GLU A 20 -16.60 -22.37 16.95
N ARG A 21 -17.85 -22.79 17.22
CA ARG A 21 -19.04 -22.09 16.77
C ARG A 21 -19.06 -20.63 17.24
N LYS A 22 -18.68 -20.37 18.49
CA LYS A 22 -18.59 -19.01 19.04
C LYS A 22 -17.51 -18.19 18.33
N ALA A 23 -16.34 -18.77 18.09
CA ALA A 23 -15.25 -18.10 17.36
C ALA A 23 -15.66 -17.74 15.93
N VAL A 24 -16.33 -18.65 15.22
CA VAL A 24 -16.87 -18.40 13.88
C VAL A 24 -17.89 -17.26 13.89
N ALA A 25 -18.78 -17.22 14.88
CA ALA A 25 -19.75 -16.12 15.01
C ALA A 25 -19.06 -14.76 15.23
N SER A 26 -18.01 -14.71 16.06
CA SER A 26 -17.22 -13.49 16.28
C SER A 26 -16.49 -13.04 15.01
N LEU A 27 -15.97 -13.98 14.23
CA LEU A 27 -15.33 -13.67 12.93
C LEU A 27 -16.35 -13.14 11.93
N TYR A 28 -17.54 -13.74 11.85
CA TYR A 28 -18.64 -13.25 11.02
C TYR A 28 -18.96 -11.78 11.35
N GLU A 29 -19.17 -11.46 12.63
CA GLU A 29 -19.48 -10.10 13.08
C GLU A 29 -18.36 -9.11 12.74
N ALA A 30 -17.09 -9.52 12.89
CA ALA A 30 -15.94 -8.69 12.54
C ALA A 30 -15.86 -8.40 11.03
N VAL A 31 -16.17 -9.39 10.20
CA VAL A 31 -16.20 -9.24 8.73
C VAL A 31 -17.35 -8.33 8.31
N GLU A 32 -18.55 -8.53 8.86
CA GLU A 32 -19.72 -7.69 8.61
C GLU A 32 -19.45 -6.22 8.96
N LYS A 33 -18.86 -5.96 10.13
CA LYS A 33 -18.43 -4.60 10.54
C LYS A 33 -17.44 -3.97 9.56
N ARG A 34 -16.48 -4.75 9.04
CA ARG A 34 -15.52 -4.26 8.05
C ARG A 34 -16.19 -3.95 6.72
N LEU A 35 -17.16 -4.76 6.30
CA LEU A 35 -17.89 -4.55 5.06
C LEU A 35 -18.71 -3.26 5.11
N ASN A 36 -19.46 -3.05 6.20
CA ASN A 36 -20.23 -1.82 6.40
C ASN A 36 -19.33 -0.57 6.39
N ARG A 37 -18.14 -0.65 7.00
CA ARG A 37 -17.17 0.45 6.96
C ARG A 37 -16.64 0.74 5.55
N ILE A 38 -16.46 -0.29 4.72
CA ILE A 38 -16.06 -0.10 3.32
C ILE A 38 -17.19 0.58 2.55
N GLU A 39 -18.42 0.15 2.74
CA GLU A 39 -19.61 0.76 2.12
C GLU A 39 -19.77 2.23 2.54
N GLU A 40 -19.59 2.56 3.82
CA GLU A 40 -19.55 3.95 4.30
C GLU A 40 -18.49 4.78 3.58
N ILE A 41 -17.26 4.25 3.44
CA ILE A 41 -16.17 4.93 2.74
C ILE A 41 -16.52 5.14 1.26
N GLU A 42 -17.04 4.11 0.58
CA GLU A 42 -17.46 4.20 -0.82
C GLU A 42 -18.56 5.24 -1.04
N ASN A 43 -19.51 5.32 -0.10
CA ASN A 43 -20.55 6.35 -0.11
C ASN A 43 -19.97 7.75 0.11
N THR A 44 -19.07 7.94 1.08
CA THR A 44 -18.42 9.26 1.29
C THR A 44 -17.59 9.72 0.09
N ILE A 45 -16.96 8.79 -0.64
CA ILE A 45 -16.21 9.08 -1.86
C ILE A 45 -17.16 9.42 -3.01
N SER A 46 -18.27 8.67 -3.14
CA SER A 46 -19.27 8.87 -4.20
C SER A 46 -20.07 10.15 -4.03
N GLU A 47 -20.32 10.58 -2.78
CA GLU A 47 -21.01 11.84 -2.46
C GLU A 47 -20.12 13.09 -2.60
N GLY A 48 -18.84 12.93 -3.00
CA GLY A 48 -18.00 14.06 -3.39
C GLY A 48 -17.60 15.00 -2.26
N HIS A 49 -17.64 14.56 -1.00
CA HIS A 49 -17.10 15.32 0.11
C HIS A 49 -15.56 15.25 0.11
N ALA A 50 -14.95 16.03 -0.78
CA ALA A 50 -13.57 16.44 -0.62
C ALA A 50 -13.44 17.12 0.75
N LEU A 51 -12.66 16.51 1.65
CA LEU A 51 -12.26 17.09 2.94
C LEU A 51 -11.58 18.45 2.69
N SER A 52 -12.41 19.49 2.64
CA SER A 52 -12.03 20.86 2.41
C SER A 52 -11.68 21.47 3.75
N GLN A 53 -10.50 21.15 4.27
CA GLN A 53 -9.85 21.94 5.30
C GLN A 53 -8.37 22.18 4.96
N THR A 54 -8.14 22.70 3.77
CA THR A 54 -7.02 23.63 3.56
C THR A 54 -7.54 25.03 3.82
N THR A 55 -7.02 25.69 4.85
CA THR A 55 -7.18 27.12 5.08
C THR A 55 -6.79 27.88 3.82
N ILE A 56 -7.79 28.39 3.10
CA ILE A 56 -7.57 29.22 1.92
C ILE A 56 -6.96 30.53 2.41
N ILE A 57 -5.65 30.70 2.20
CA ILE A 57 -4.95 31.96 2.42
C ILE A 57 -5.58 33.00 1.46
N PRO A 58 -6.01 34.17 1.95
CA PRO A 58 -6.61 35.21 1.12
C PRO A 58 -5.68 35.64 -0.02
N LYS A 59 -6.22 35.66 -1.24
CA LYS A 59 -5.52 35.90 -2.52
C LYS A 59 -4.74 37.23 -2.64
N LYS A 60 -4.82 38.12 -1.64
CA LYS A 60 -4.19 39.45 -1.63
C LYS A 60 -2.75 39.48 -1.12
N GLU A 61 -2.24 38.40 -0.53
CA GLU A 61 -0.85 38.35 0.00
C GLU A 61 0.12 37.54 -0.86
N ILE A 62 -0.33 37.00 -1.99
CA ILE A 62 0.54 36.26 -2.91
C ILE A 62 1.27 37.28 -3.78
N ASP A 63 2.51 37.58 -3.44
CA ASP A 63 3.43 38.33 -4.27
C ASP A 63 3.83 37.47 -5.48
N TYR A 64 3.02 37.53 -6.55
CA TYR A 64 3.20 36.76 -7.80
C TYR A 64 4.52 37.05 -8.52
N THR A 65 5.29 38.06 -8.10
CA THR A 65 6.59 38.37 -8.69
C THR A 65 7.71 37.45 -8.20
N LYS A 66 7.52 36.78 -7.04
CA LYS A 66 8.50 35.83 -6.47
C LYS A 66 8.34 34.39 -6.97
N PHE A 67 7.26 34.08 -7.67
CA PHE A 67 6.97 32.73 -8.19
C PHE A 67 7.20 32.61 -9.71
N LYS A 68 8.11 33.42 -10.27
CA LYS A 68 8.66 33.14 -11.61
C LYS A 68 9.83 32.19 -11.50
N ASP A 69 9.60 30.97 -11.03
CA ASP A 69 10.50 29.87 -11.33
C ASP A 69 9.74 28.55 -11.34
N GLN A 70 9.95 27.84 -12.45
CA GLN A 70 9.53 26.47 -12.75
C GLN A 70 8.07 26.28 -13.15
N LYS A 71 7.88 26.01 -14.44
CA LYS A 71 6.66 25.43 -15.01
C LYS A 71 6.37 24.09 -14.33
N ILE A 72 5.66 24.10 -13.21
CA ILE A 72 5.17 22.88 -12.57
C ILE A 72 4.11 22.27 -13.51
N LYS A 73 4.45 21.14 -14.13
CA LYS A 73 3.50 20.36 -14.93
C LYS A 73 2.43 19.77 -14.00
N LEU A 74 1.20 20.21 -14.19
CA LEU A 74 0.03 19.97 -13.34
C LEU A 74 -0.55 18.52 -13.33
N SER A 75 0.25 17.46 -13.54
CA SER A 75 -0.33 16.09 -13.62
C SER A 75 0.53 14.94 -13.10
N SER A 76 1.64 15.20 -12.43
CA SER A 76 2.50 14.11 -11.94
C SER A 76 2.10 13.70 -10.53
N ILE A 77 1.75 12.43 -10.34
CA ILE A 77 1.89 11.78 -9.02
C ILE A 77 3.31 12.11 -8.52
N PRO A 78 3.49 12.55 -7.25
CA PRO A 78 4.81 12.91 -6.76
C PRO A 78 5.75 11.72 -6.89
N TYR A 79 6.80 11.88 -7.71
CA TYR A 79 7.85 10.88 -7.90
C TYR A 79 8.39 10.39 -6.55
N ASP A 80 8.47 11.29 -5.56
CA ASP A 80 8.94 11.00 -4.21
C ASP A 80 8.09 9.97 -3.46
N ILE A 81 6.78 9.93 -3.72
CA ILE A 81 5.88 8.94 -3.10
C ILE A 81 6.07 7.58 -3.76
N ILE A 82 6.03 7.55 -5.09
CA ILE A 82 6.16 6.30 -5.86
C ILE A 82 7.54 5.67 -5.64
N SER A 83 8.60 6.47 -5.65
CA SER A 83 9.97 6.00 -5.45
C SER A 83 10.18 5.37 -4.08
N LYS A 84 9.62 5.98 -3.01
CA LYS A 84 9.67 5.42 -1.66
C LYS A 84 8.91 4.09 -1.55
N ASP A 85 7.72 4.00 -2.15
CA ASP A 85 6.94 2.76 -2.11
C ASP A 85 7.64 1.63 -2.88
N ILE A 86 8.13 1.90 -4.09
CA ILE A 86 8.95 0.94 -4.85
C ILE A 86 10.18 0.51 -4.05
N CYS A 87 10.85 1.46 -3.40
CA CYS A 87 12.01 1.18 -2.56
C CYS A 87 11.65 0.23 -1.39
N TYR A 88 10.53 0.47 -0.72
CA TYR A 88 10.02 -0.40 0.34
C TYR A 88 9.67 -1.81 -0.17
N ILE A 89 9.04 -1.90 -1.35
CA ILE A 89 8.69 -3.18 -1.99
C ILE A 89 9.96 -3.98 -2.31
N LEU A 90 10.97 -3.35 -2.94
CA LEU A 90 12.24 -3.99 -3.26
C LEU A 90 13.03 -4.39 -2.02
N LYS A 91 12.98 -3.57 -0.95
CA LYS A 91 13.61 -3.89 0.33
C LYS A 91 12.95 -5.10 0.99
N SER A 92 11.62 -5.15 0.93
CA SER A 92 10.83 -6.21 1.57
C SER A 92 10.87 -7.52 0.79
N SER A 93 11.04 -7.48 -0.53
CA SER A 93 11.18 -8.70 -1.34
C SER A 93 12.51 -9.42 -1.09
N GLY A 94 13.59 -8.68 -0.85
CA GLY A 94 14.94 -9.22 -0.70
C GLY A 94 15.51 -9.87 -1.98
N ILE A 95 14.78 -9.83 -3.08
CA ILE A 95 15.15 -10.41 -4.38
C ILE A 95 14.90 -9.44 -5.53
N PRO A 96 15.65 -9.53 -6.64
CA PRO A 96 15.39 -8.73 -7.83
C PRO A 96 13.97 -8.93 -8.35
N MET A 97 13.26 -7.83 -8.64
CA MET A 97 11.91 -7.85 -9.19
C MET A 97 11.89 -7.26 -10.59
N ASN A 98 11.08 -7.85 -11.46
CA ASN A 98 10.82 -7.27 -12.78
C ASN A 98 9.78 -6.15 -12.71
N ALA A 99 9.73 -5.33 -13.76
CA ALA A 99 8.79 -4.21 -13.84
C ALA A 99 7.32 -4.62 -13.64
N SER A 100 6.89 -5.76 -14.18
CA SER A 100 5.51 -6.23 -14.05
C SER A 100 5.18 -6.59 -12.60
N GLN A 101 6.10 -7.26 -11.91
CA GLN A 101 5.97 -7.57 -10.48
C GLN A 101 5.88 -6.30 -9.66
N ILE A 102 6.83 -5.36 -9.85
CA ILE A 102 6.83 -4.05 -9.18
C ILE A 102 5.51 -3.33 -9.43
N TYR A 103 5.07 -3.24 -10.68
CA TYR A 103 3.82 -2.60 -11.07
C TYR A 103 2.63 -3.17 -10.31
N SER A 104 2.46 -4.49 -10.34
CA SER A 104 1.33 -5.16 -9.71
C SER A 104 1.26 -4.96 -8.20
N VAL A 105 2.39 -4.81 -7.51
CA VAL A 105 2.44 -4.57 -6.06
C VAL A 105 2.18 -3.09 -5.76
N VAL A 106 2.83 -2.19 -6.51
CA VAL A 106 2.66 -0.73 -6.38
C VAL A 106 1.20 -0.33 -6.62
N THR A 107 0.53 -0.87 -7.66
CA THR A 107 -0.88 -0.56 -7.94
C THR A 107 -1.86 -1.15 -6.93
N LYS A 108 -1.47 -2.19 -6.18
CA LYS A 108 -2.28 -2.72 -5.08
C LYS A 108 -2.18 -1.83 -3.83
N ASN A 109 -1.03 -1.20 -3.61
CA ASN A 109 -0.75 -0.41 -2.41
C ASN A 109 -1.08 1.08 -2.59
N LEU A 110 -1.01 1.62 -3.80
CA LEU A 110 -1.26 3.03 -4.10
C LEU A 110 -2.65 3.25 -4.70
N HIS A 111 -3.36 4.24 -4.15
CA HIS A 111 -4.66 4.71 -4.65
C HIS A 111 -4.59 5.61 -5.90
N PHE A 112 -3.45 5.66 -6.59
CA PHE A 112 -3.26 6.52 -7.76
C PHE A 112 -3.00 5.71 -9.03
N ASN A 113 -3.51 6.21 -10.17
CA ASN A 113 -3.30 5.62 -11.49
C ASN A 113 -1.86 5.81 -11.97
N LEU A 114 -0.94 4.95 -11.50
CA LEU A 114 0.36 4.78 -12.11
C LEU A 114 0.22 3.91 -13.36
N GLY A 115 0.59 4.43 -14.53
CA GLY A 115 0.63 3.65 -15.76
C GLY A 115 1.93 2.83 -15.90
N TYR A 116 1.83 1.58 -16.37
CA TYR A 116 2.99 0.68 -16.55
C TYR A 116 4.09 1.29 -17.41
N LYS A 117 3.71 1.95 -18.53
CA LYS A 117 4.65 2.65 -19.41
C LYS A 117 5.43 3.74 -18.66
N ASN A 118 4.76 4.49 -17.79
CA ASN A 118 5.40 5.54 -17.00
C ASN A 118 6.37 4.96 -15.95
N LEU A 119 6.00 3.83 -15.33
CA LEU A 119 6.87 3.11 -14.39
C LEU A 119 8.18 2.69 -15.08
N VAL A 120 8.09 2.01 -16.22
CA VAL A 120 9.24 1.43 -16.92
C VAL A 120 10.12 2.50 -17.58
N SER A 121 9.49 3.49 -18.23
CA SER A 121 10.23 4.44 -19.06
C SER A 121 10.73 5.66 -18.29
N ASN A 122 10.08 6.06 -17.19
CA ASN A 122 10.39 7.30 -16.51
C ASN A 122 10.80 7.09 -15.04
N ILE A 123 10.02 6.34 -14.27
CA ILE A 123 10.23 6.23 -12.82
C ILE A 123 11.42 5.32 -12.50
N LEU A 124 11.41 4.07 -12.97
CA LEU A 124 12.45 3.09 -12.65
C LEU A 124 13.86 3.52 -13.13
N PRO A 125 14.04 4.10 -14.35
CA PRO A 125 15.34 4.62 -14.75
C PRO A 125 15.80 5.78 -13.87
N ARG A 126 14.89 6.72 -13.57
CA ARG A 126 15.18 7.88 -12.71
C ARG A 126 15.57 7.46 -11.29
N MET A 127 14.96 6.40 -10.76
CA MET A 127 15.33 5.85 -9.44
C MET A 127 16.73 5.23 -9.39
N VAL A 128 17.23 4.72 -10.52
CA VAL A 128 18.60 4.19 -10.61
C VAL A 128 19.62 5.32 -10.75
N GLU A 129 19.24 6.41 -11.40
CA GLU A 129 20.06 7.63 -11.54
C GLU A 129 20.11 8.44 -10.23
N ASP A 130 19.11 8.31 -9.37
CA ASP A 130 19.02 9.00 -8.09
C ASP A 130 19.91 8.34 -7.02
N ASN A 131 21.07 8.94 -6.77
CA ASN A 131 22.04 8.46 -5.78
C ASN A 131 21.50 8.42 -4.33
N ASN A 132 20.41 9.12 -4.04
CA ASN A 132 19.80 9.11 -2.70
C ASN A 132 18.89 7.89 -2.48
N LEU A 133 18.55 7.17 -3.54
CA LEU A 133 17.71 5.98 -3.47
C LEU A 133 18.58 4.72 -3.49
N PRO A 134 18.44 3.81 -2.51
CA PRO A 134 19.15 2.53 -2.50
C PRO A 134 18.50 1.55 -3.48
N VAL A 135 18.54 1.88 -4.77
CA VAL A 135 17.98 1.05 -5.85
C VAL A 135 19.03 0.90 -6.94
N GLU A 136 19.07 -0.29 -7.53
CA GLU A 136 19.97 -0.60 -8.62
C GLU A 136 19.30 -1.51 -9.65
N LYS A 137 19.89 -1.51 -10.85
CA LYS A 137 19.46 -2.35 -11.95
C LYS A 137 20.41 -3.54 -12.05
N VAL A 138 19.89 -4.73 -11.81
CA VAL A 138 20.71 -5.94 -11.78
C VAL A 138 20.89 -6.50 -13.19
N TYR A 139 19.79 -6.58 -13.96
CA TYR A 139 19.79 -7.08 -15.33
C TYR A 139 18.65 -6.45 -16.15
N ARG A 140 18.56 -6.82 -17.43
CA ARG A 140 17.55 -6.27 -18.35
C ARG A 140 16.14 -6.52 -17.81
N GLY A 141 15.48 -5.45 -17.38
CA GLY A 141 14.10 -5.48 -16.91
C GLY A 141 13.93 -5.86 -15.44
N PHE A 142 15.01 -5.88 -14.65
CA PHE A 142 14.97 -6.22 -13.22
C PHE A 142 15.73 -5.21 -12.36
N TRP A 143 15.14 -4.93 -11.19
CA TRP A 143 15.60 -3.95 -10.21
C TRP A 143 15.67 -4.58 -8.83
N GLN A 144 16.62 -4.13 -8.02
CA GLN A 144 16.85 -4.61 -6.66
C GLN A 144 17.14 -3.44 -5.71
N TYR A 145 16.86 -3.66 -4.42
CA TYR A 145 17.31 -2.78 -3.36
C TYR A 145 18.81 -2.91 -3.13
N ARG A 146 19.55 -1.79 -3.17
CA ARG A 146 20.98 -1.75 -2.88
C ARG A 146 21.20 -1.90 -1.39
N HIS A 147 21.76 -3.01 -0.95
CA HIS A 147 22.23 -3.16 0.42
C HIS A 147 23.49 -2.32 0.59
N THR A 148 23.38 -1.17 1.26
CA THR A 148 24.56 -0.50 1.79
C THR A 148 25.01 -1.32 2.99
N GLU A 149 25.97 -2.21 2.80
CA GLU A 149 26.70 -2.79 3.93
C GLU A 149 27.32 -1.62 4.70
N LYS A 150 26.78 -1.33 5.89
CA LYS A 150 27.57 -0.62 6.89
C LYS A 150 28.64 -1.60 7.32
N VAL A 151 29.79 -1.55 6.64
CA VAL A 151 31.03 -2.14 7.14
C VAL A 151 31.22 -1.58 8.55
N THR A 152 30.99 -2.44 9.54
CA THR A 152 31.20 -2.14 10.96
C THR A 152 32.43 -2.91 11.39
#